data_AF-A0A530RJJ1-F1
#
_entry.id   AF-A0A530RJJ1-F1
#
_cell.length_a   1.000
_cell.length_b   1.000
_cell.length_c   1.000
_cell.angle_alpha   90.00
_cell.angle_beta   90.00
_cell.angle_gamma   90.00
#
_symmetry.space_group_name_H-M   'P 1'
#
loop_
_entity.id
_entity.type
_entity.pdbx_description
1 polymer ?
#
loop_
_entity_poly.entity_id
_entity_poly.type
_entity_poly.pdbx_seq_one_letter_code
_entity_poly.pdbx_strand_id
1 'polypeptide(L)' 'MSAFEPQIVSSDLDDIIAAVRQLQQDGGKLPSERDLAEHLNVKRHQLRKALELLRQSGDL' A
#
# COMPACT_ATOMS: atom_id res chain seq x y z
N MET A 1 -12.91 -19.94 -9.73
CA MET A 1 -11.89 -18.88 -9.90
C MET A 1 -11.59 -18.38 -8.50
N SER A 2 -10.42 -18.74 -7.97
CA SER A 2 -10.08 -18.57 -6.55
C SER A 2 -10.05 -17.10 -6.16
N ALA A 3 -10.82 -16.75 -5.13
CA ALA A 3 -10.66 -15.52 -4.39
C ALA A 3 -9.25 -15.54 -3.75
N PHE A 4 -8.38 -14.64 -4.19
CA PHE A 4 -7.08 -14.43 -3.57
C PHE A 4 -7.33 -13.70 -2.25
N GLU A 5 -7.24 -14.41 -1.14
CA GLU A 5 -7.11 -13.78 0.19
C GLU A 5 -5.65 -13.32 0.33
N PRO A 6 -5.36 -12.01 0.36
CA PRO A 6 -4.01 -11.56 0.67
C PRO A 6 -3.83 -11.68 2.18
N GLN A 7 -3.23 -12.78 2.61
CA GLN A 7 -2.67 -12.90 3.95
C GLN A 7 -1.42 -12.02 4.02
N ILE A 8 -1.59 -10.70 4.18
CA ILE A 8 -0.46 -9.78 4.34
C ILE A 8 0.15 -9.99 5.73
N VAL A 9 1.19 -10.82 5.78
CA VAL A 9 2.12 -10.91 6.92
C VAL A 9 3.58 -10.73 6.52
N SER A 10 3.87 -10.30 5.28
CA SER A 10 5.22 -9.86 4.93
C SER A 10 5.35 -8.35 4.96
N SER A 11 6.40 -7.88 5.63
CA SER A 11 6.80 -6.46 5.72
C SER A 11 7.53 -6.00 4.45
N ASP A 12 7.30 -6.71 3.33
CA ASP A 12 8.01 -6.51 2.09
C ASP A 12 7.43 -5.32 1.34
N LEU A 13 8.35 -4.50 0.82
CA LEU A 13 8.02 -3.22 0.21
C LEU A 13 7.06 -3.37 -0.98
N ASP A 14 7.20 -4.46 -1.74
CA ASP A 14 6.38 -4.76 -2.91
C ASP A 14 4.92 -5.07 -2.52
N ASP A 15 4.69 -5.74 -1.38
CA ASP A 15 3.34 -6.02 -0.88
C ASP A 15 2.63 -4.73 -0.46
N ILE A 16 3.38 -3.79 0.14
CA ILE A 16 2.86 -2.46 0.49
C ILE A 16 2.48 -1.70 -0.77
N ILE A 17 3.34 -1.73 -1.80
CA ILE A 17 3.07 -1.08 -3.09
C ILE A 17 1.81 -1.66 -3.73
N ALA A 18 1.67 -2.99 -3.76
CA ALA A 18 0.49 -3.65 -4.31
C ALA A 18 -0.80 -3.26 -3.57
N ALA A 19 -0.76 -3.23 -2.24
CA ALA A 19 -1.90 -2.84 -1.42
C ALA A 19 -2.30 -1.37 -1.61
N VAL A 20 -1.32 -0.46 -1.73
CA VAL A 20 -1.58 0.97 -2.01
C VAL A 20 -2.22 1.16 -3.38
N ARG A 21 -1.75 0.43 -4.41
CA ARG A 21 -2.36 0.46 -5.75
C ARG A 21 -3.80 -0.04 -5.72
N GLN A 22 -4.09 -1.12 -4.99
CA GLN A 22 -5.45 -1.63 -4.85
C GLN A 22 -6.38 -0.60 -4.20
N LEU A 23 -5.93 0.07 -3.13
CA LEU A 23 -6.69 1.12 -2.47
C LEU A 23 -6.96 2.34 -3.36
N GLN A 24 -6.05 2.69 -4.27
CA GLN A 24 -6.32 3.72 -5.28
C GLN A 24 -7.44 3.31 -6.24
N GLN A 25 -7.47 2.05 -6.68
CA GLN A 25 -8.49 1.55 -7.62
C GLN A 25 -9.89 1.53 -6.99
N ASP A 26 -10.01 1.24 -5.69
CA ASP A 26 -11.30 1.09 -5.00
C ASP A 26 -11.97 2.42 -4.59
N GLY A 27 -11.23 3.52 -4.48
CA GLY A 27 -11.78 4.77 -3.93
C GLY A 27 -11.15 6.07 -4.40
N GLY A 28 -10.16 6.03 -5.31
CA GLY A 28 -9.53 7.18 -5.96
C GLY A 28 -8.69 8.10 -5.08
N LYS A 29 -8.91 8.14 -3.75
CA LYS A 29 -8.16 8.99 -2.82
C LYS A 29 -7.58 8.17 -1.69
N LEU A 30 -6.24 8.16 -1.62
CA LEU A 30 -5.54 7.55 -0.50
C LEU A 30 -5.79 8.34 0.80
N PRO A 31 -6.01 7.66 1.93
CA PRO A 31 -6.07 8.31 3.23
C PRO A 31 -4.68 8.85 3.64
N SER A 32 -4.60 9.50 4.81
CA SER A 32 -3.31 10.02 5.28
C SER A 32 -2.27 8.90 5.45
N GLU A 33 -0.98 9.21 5.35
CA GLU A 33 0.11 8.22 5.55
C GLU A 33 -0.05 7.46 6.88
N ARG A 34 -0.50 8.15 7.93
CA ARG A 34 -0.73 7.53 9.23
C ARG A 34 -1.85 6.49 9.16
N ASP A 35 -3.01 6.88 8.65
CA ASP A 35 -4.17 6.01 8.64
C ASP A 35 -3.96 4.84 7.66
N LEU A 36 -3.25 5.08 6.56
CA LEU A 36 -2.86 4.05 5.59
C LEU A 36 -1.88 3.04 6.20
N ALA A 37 -0.92 3.48 7.01
CA ALA A 37 0.01 2.58 7.70
C ALA A 37 -0.70 1.72 8.74
N GLU A 38 -1.66 2.31 9.47
CA GLU A 38 -2.50 1.59 10.43
C GLU A 38 -3.41 0.58 9.71
N HIS A 39 -4.00 0.96 8.58
CA HIS A 39 -4.89 0.09 7.79
C HIS A 39 -4.15 -1.11 7.17
N LEU A 40 -2.94 -0.87 6.65
CA LEU A 40 -2.08 -1.91 6.09
C LEU A 40 -1.28 -2.67 7.15
N ASN A 41 -1.40 -2.30 8.43
CA ASN A 41 -0.64 -2.87 9.55
C ASN A 41 0.89 -2.88 9.31
N VAL A 42 1.42 -1.79 8.73
CA VAL A 42 2.85 -1.64 8.43
C VAL A 42 3.46 -0.44 9.15
N LYS A 43 4.78 -0.43 9.28
CA LYS A 43 5.46 0.71 9.89
C LYS A 43 5.46 1.88 8.92
N ARG A 44 5.20 3.09 9.42
CA ARG A 44 5.15 4.32 8.61
C ARG A 44 6.36 4.54 7.71
N HIS A 45 7.56 4.14 8.16
CA HIS A 45 8.77 4.27 7.35
C HIS A 45 8.81 3.32 6.14
N GLN A 46 8.18 2.14 6.22
CA GLN A 46 8.05 1.23 5.07
C GLN A 46 7.02 1.78 4.10
N LEU A 47 5.87 2.26 4.62
CA LEU A 47 4.87 2.93 3.80
C LEU A 47 5.43 4.16 3.09
N ARG A 48 6.21 4.99 3.78
CA ARG A 48 6.84 6.16 3.17
C ARG A 48 7.72 5.79 1.98
N LYS A 49 8.56 4.76 2.12
CA LYS A 49 9.38 4.26 1.01
C LYS A 49 8.52 3.77 -0.16
N ALA A 50 7.43 3.04 0.12
CA ALA A 50 6.53 2.57 -0.92
C ALA A 50 5.87 3.73 -1.67
N LEU A 51 5.37 4.74 -0.94
CA LEU A 51 4.78 5.94 -1.51
C LEU A 51 5.79 6.77 -2.32
N GLU A 52 7.03 6.87 -1.86
CA GLU A 52 8.12 7.53 -2.61
C GLU A 52 8.40 6.82 -3.93
N LEU A 53 8.48 5.48 -3.93
CA LEU A 53 8.68 4.70 -5.16
C LEU A 53 7.51 4.84 -6.15
N LEU A 54 6.28 4.83 -5.64
CA LEU A 54 5.09 5.07 -6.46
C LEU A 54 5.09 6.47 -7.09
N ARG A 55 5.49 7.51 -6.35
CA ARG A 55 5.65 8.87 -6.90
C ARG A 55 6.78 8.97 -7.93
N GLN A 56 7.90 8.29 -7.68
CA GLN A 56 9.03 8.27 -8.62
C GLN A 56 8.70 7.54 -9.93
N SER A 57 7.82 6.54 -9.87
CA SER A 57 7.35 5.80 -11.06
C SER A 57 6.19 6.48 -11.78
N GLY A 58 5.57 7.51 -11.18
CA GLY A 58 4.42 8.21 -11.76
C GLY A 58 3.07 7.55 -11.51
N ASP A 59 3.00 6.56 -10.61
CA ASP A 59 1.77 5.89 -10.17
C ASP A 59 1.00 6.71 -9.10
N LEU A 60 1.65 7.74 -8.52
CA LEU A 60 1.11 8.68 -7.54
C LEU A 60 1.51 10.12 -7.86
#